data_AF-A0A7C6Y8V6-F1
#
_entry.id   AF-A0A7C6Y8V6-F1
#
_cell.length_a   1.000
_cell.length_b   1.000
_cell.length_c   1.000
_cell.angle_alpha   90.00
_cell.angle_beta   90.00
_cell.angle_gamma   90.00
#
_symmetry.space_group_name_H-M   'P 1'
#
loop_
_entity.id
_entity.type
_entity.pdbx_description
1 polymer ?
#
loop_
_entity_poly.entity_id
_entity_poly.type
_entity_poly.pdbx_seq_one_letter_code
_entity_poly.pdbx_strand_id
1 'polypeptide(L)'
;TAAREKPGMLPGLSQVSAPALPGMSLLELTSADLAATGISPEEYPTVHARPWLDSRGVCTTAGLAHVPDGSRVEVAGAVTHRQRPATAEGVTFLSLEDETGMTNIVCSVGLWARYRPVVSASPALIIRGTVENRSGAVSVVADKVERLHLGLAIGRSRDFR
;
A
#
# COMPACT_ATOMS: atom_id res chain seq x y z
N THR A 1 -28.62 12.21 -33.07
CA THR A 1 -28.44 11.69 -34.44
C THR A 1 -27.93 10.27 -34.36
N ALA A 2 -28.77 9.30 -34.74
CA ALA A 2 -28.59 7.87 -34.49
C ALA A 2 -27.45 7.25 -35.32
N ALA A 3 -26.62 6.42 -34.68
CA ALA A 3 -25.61 5.60 -35.33
C ALA A 3 -26.29 4.44 -36.08
N ARG A 4 -26.06 4.34 -37.38
CA ARG A 4 -26.55 3.26 -38.24
C ARG A 4 -25.71 1.99 -38.03
N GLU A 5 -26.40 0.86 -37.92
CA GLU A 5 -25.84 -0.48 -37.79
C GLU A 5 -25.04 -0.90 -39.04
N LYS A 6 -23.95 -1.65 -38.85
CA LYS A 6 -23.15 -2.26 -39.92
C LYS A 6 -23.58 -3.71 -40.17
N PRO A 7 -23.51 -4.24 -41.40
CA PRO A 7 -23.90 -5.62 -41.71
C PRO A 7 -22.93 -6.61 -41.04
N GLY A 8 -23.46 -7.50 -40.18
CA GLY A 8 -22.69 -8.51 -39.45
C GLY A 8 -23.16 -8.79 -38.01
N MET A 9 -24.14 -8.05 -37.50
CA MET A 9 -24.71 -8.30 -36.17
C MET A 9 -25.77 -9.40 -36.21
N LEU A 10 -25.70 -10.33 -35.25
CA LEU A 10 -26.66 -11.42 -35.05
C LEU A 10 -28.03 -10.84 -34.65
N PRO A 11 -29.14 -11.29 -35.26
CA PRO A 11 -30.47 -10.77 -34.94
C PRO A 11 -30.88 -11.18 -33.51
N GLY A 12 -31.19 -10.18 -32.66
CA GLY A 12 -31.85 -10.41 -31.35
C GLY A 12 -31.15 -9.88 -30.09
N LEU A 13 -30.02 -9.17 -30.17
CA LEU A 13 -29.32 -8.65 -28.98
C LEU A 13 -29.46 -7.14 -28.74
N SER A 14 -30.28 -6.44 -29.52
CA SER A 14 -30.44 -4.99 -29.40
C SER A 14 -31.60 -4.63 -28.48
N GLN A 15 -31.35 -4.67 -27.17
CA GLN A 15 -31.73 -3.66 -26.16
C GLN A 15 -31.58 -4.25 -24.76
N VAL A 16 -30.38 -4.19 -24.19
CA VAL A 16 -30.24 -4.12 -22.73
C VAL A 16 -30.07 -2.64 -22.43
N SER A 17 -31.14 -1.99 -21.99
CA SER A 17 -31.02 -0.66 -21.38
C SER A 17 -30.16 -0.83 -20.15
N ALA A 18 -28.91 -0.36 -20.21
CA ALA A 18 -28.05 -0.32 -19.05
C ALA A 18 -28.80 0.41 -17.92
N PRO A 19 -28.91 -0.17 -16.71
CA PRO A 19 -29.49 0.56 -15.59
C PRO A 19 -28.67 1.84 -15.40
N ALA A 20 -29.35 2.98 -15.30
CA ALA A 20 -28.69 4.23 -14.99
C ALA A 20 -28.03 4.07 -13.63
N LEU A 21 -26.70 4.03 -13.63
CA LEU A 21 -25.92 4.10 -12.40
C LEU A 21 -26.33 5.38 -11.67
N PRO A 22 -26.65 5.31 -10.36
CA PRO A 22 -26.92 6.51 -9.60
C PRO A 22 -25.73 7.46 -9.76
N GLY A 23 -26.01 8.73 -10.05
CA GLY A 23 -24.97 9.74 -10.16
C GLY A 23 -24.17 9.79 -8.86
N MET A 24 -22.84 9.70 -8.97
CA MET A 24 -21.96 9.76 -7.81
C MET A 24 -22.20 11.08 -7.06
N SER A 25 -22.39 11.00 -5.75
CA SER A 25 -22.41 12.17 -4.87
C SER A 25 -21.08 12.92 -4.92
N LEU A 26 -21.04 14.20 -4.53
CA LEU A 26 -19.80 14.98 -4.48
C LEU A 26 -18.69 14.28 -3.64
N LEU A 27 -19.09 13.56 -2.60
CA LEU A 27 -18.21 12.73 -1.77
C LEU A 27 -17.65 11.51 -2.52
N GLU A 28 -18.49 10.84 -3.31
CA GLU A 28 -18.07 9.71 -4.14
C GLU A 28 -17.20 10.17 -5.31
N LEU A 29 -17.50 11.30 -5.94
CA LEU A 29 -16.63 11.93 -6.94
C LEU A 29 -15.29 12.32 -6.35
N THR A 30 -15.25 12.90 -5.15
CA THR A 30 -13.99 13.25 -4.49
C THR A 30 -13.20 12.00 -4.09
N SER A 31 -13.88 10.93 -3.68
CA SER A 31 -13.25 9.64 -3.38
C SER A 31 -12.77 8.90 -4.63
N ALA A 32 -13.51 9.02 -5.73
CA ALA A 32 -13.20 8.44 -7.03
C ALA A 32 -12.08 9.25 -7.70
N ASP A 33 -12.05 10.56 -7.54
CA ASP A 33 -10.92 11.42 -7.92
C ASP A 33 -9.72 11.15 -7.00
N LEU A 34 -9.88 10.93 -5.70
CA LEU A 34 -8.78 10.46 -4.84
C LEU A 34 -8.32 9.03 -5.19
N ALA A 35 -9.17 8.21 -5.81
CA ALA A 35 -8.85 6.87 -6.28
C ALA A 35 -8.35 6.84 -7.74
N ALA A 36 -8.66 7.86 -8.55
CA ALA A 36 -8.37 7.94 -9.99
C ALA A 36 -7.32 9.00 -10.36
N THR A 37 -7.28 10.12 -9.63
CA THR A 37 -6.21 11.14 -9.63
C THR A 37 -5.23 10.95 -8.47
N GLY A 38 -5.42 9.86 -7.70
CA GLY A 38 -4.83 9.65 -6.40
C GLY A 38 -3.38 10.05 -6.34
N ILE A 39 -3.12 11.11 -5.56
CA ILE A 39 -1.80 11.52 -5.15
C ILE A 39 -1.02 12.05 -6.36
N SER A 40 -0.49 13.28 -6.31
CA SER A 40 0.44 13.70 -7.36
C SER A 40 1.50 12.58 -7.52
N PRO A 41 1.85 12.14 -8.74
CA PRO A 41 2.85 11.09 -8.94
C PRO A 41 4.23 11.39 -8.32
N GLU A 42 4.40 12.59 -7.73
CA GLU A 42 5.57 13.06 -7.01
C GLU A 42 5.48 12.95 -5.46
N GLU A 43 4.30 12.75 -4.85
CA GLU A 43 4.16 12.71 -3.38
C GLU A 43 3.80 11.31 -2.88
N TYR A 44 4.46 10.81 -1.85
CA TYR A 44 4.18 9.49 -1.31
C TYR A 44 2.97 9.55 -0.37
N PRO A 45 2.02 8.59 -0.38
CA PRO A 45 0.89 8.60 0.56
C PRO A 45 1.30 8.62 2.05
N THR A 46 2.54 8.22 2.34
CA THR A 46 3.14 8.31 3.68
C THR A 46 3.40 9.74 4.13
N VAL A 47 3.57 10.71 3.22
CA VAL A 47 3.80 12.13 3.55
C VAL A 47 2.66 12.67 4.42
N HIS A 48 1.42 12.41 4.05
CA HIS A 48 0.26 12.87 4.83
C HIS A 48 0.08 12.09 6.13
N ALA A 49 0.50 10.82 6.17
CA ALA A 49 0.48 9.99 7.36
C ALA A 49 1.65 10.30 8.32
N ARG A 50 2.67 11.05 7.87
CA ARG A 50 3.95 11.21 8.56
C ARG A 50 3.80 11.75 9.98
N PRO A 51 3.01 12.80 10.28
CA PRO A 51 2.85 13.27 11.65
C PRO A 51 2.31 12.19 12.60
N TRP A 52 1.38 11.35 12.12
CA TRP A 52 0.86 10.25 12.91
C TRP A 52 1.88 9.11 13.08
N LEU A 53 2.60 8.77 12.02
CA LEU A 53 3.68 7.77 12.04
C LEU A 53 4.79 8.18 13.01
N ASP A 54 5.20 9.44 13.00
CA ASP A 54 6.22 9.99 13.90
C ASP A 54 5.74 9.96 15.35
N SER A 55 4.48 10.32 15.61
CA SER A 55 3.89 10.24 16.96
C SER A 55 3.85 8.81 17.51
N ARG A 56 3.83 7.80 16.63
CA ARG A 56 3.88 6.37 16.96
C ARG A 56 5.33 5.86 17.07
N GLY A 57 6.33 6.63 16.66
CA GLY A 57 7.73 6.22 16.63
C GLY A 57 8.08 5.31 15.45
N VAL A 58 7.31 5.39 14.35
CA VAL A 58 7.61 4.65 13.12
C VAL A 58 8.80 5.32 12.42
N CYS A 59 9.84 4.54 12.18
CA CYS A 59 11.06 4.97 11.52
C CYS A 59 10.82 5.18 10.02
N THR A 60 11.45 6.22 9.46
CA THR A 60 11.56 6.40 8.02
C THR A 60 12.52 5.39 7.43
N THR A 61 12.37 5.09 6.14
CA THR A 61 13.32 4.22 5.43
C THR A 61 14.76 4.73 5.53
N ALA A 62 14.99 6.03 5.30
CA ALA A 62 16.32 6.63 5.41
C ALA A 62 16.86 6.57 6.86
N GLY A 63 15.97 6.68 7.85
CA GLY A 63 16.34 6.61 9.27
C GLY A 63 16.89 5.25 9.70
N LEU A 64 16.52 4.17 9.00
CA LEU A 64 17.01 2.81 9.30
C LEU A 64 18.54 2.69 9.23
N ALA A 65 19.21 3.49 8.39
CA ALA A 65 20.67 3.50 8.31
C ALA A 65 21.36 3.93 9.61
N HIS A 66 20.65 4.65 10.48
CA HIS A 66 21.16 5.12 11.78
C HIS A 66 20.73 4.24 12.95
N VAL A 67 19.91 3.21 12.69
CA VAL A 67 19.44 2.29 13.72
C VAL A 67 20.50 1.19 13.92
N PRO A 68 20.90 0.88 15.17
CA PRO A 68 21.83 -0.22 15.43
C PRO A 68 21.29 -1.56 14.95
N ASP A 69 22.16 -2.39 14.37
CA ASP A 69 21.83 -3.76 13.97
C ASP A 69 21.23 -4.57 15.14
N GLY A 70 20.23 -5.40 14.86
CA GLY A 70 19.51 -6.16 15.88
C GLY A 70 18.47 -5.35 16.69
N SER A 71 18.34 -4.04 16.45
CA SER A 71 17.31 -3.23 17.11
C SER A 71 15.93 -3.50 16.55
N ARG A 72 14.92 -3.41 17.42
CA ARG A 72 13.52 -3.52 17.01
C ARG A 72 12.96 -2.16 16.60
N VAL A 73 12.31 -2.11 15.45
CA VAL A 73 11.72 -0.89 14.87
C VAL A 73 10.32 -1.14 14.34
N GLU A 74 9.58 -0.07 14.14
CA GLU A 74 8.43 -0.06 13.22
C GLU A 74 8.80 0.77 11.99
N VAL A 75 8.39 0.31 10.81
CA VAL A 75 8.51 1.02 9.53
C VAL A 75 7.16 0.97 8.82
N ALA A 76 6.85 1.97 8.00
CA ALA A 76 5.59 2.00 7.27
C ALA A 76 5.78 2.56 5.87
N GLY A 77 4.99 2.04 4.92
CA GLY A 77 5.09 2.46 3.54
C GLY A 77 4.13 1.75 2.59
N ALA A 78 4.18 2.15 1.33
CA ALA A 78 3.52 1.48 0.23
C ALA A 78 4.32 0.21 -0.13
N VAL A 79 3.61 -0.87 -0.45
CA VAL A 79 4.25 -2.12 -0.88
C VAL A 79 4.40 -2.11 -2.39
N THR A 80 5.63 -1.99 -2.87
CA THR A 80 5.91 -1.91 -4.31
C THR A 80 6.00 -3.29 -4.95
N HIS A 81 6.68 -4.22 -4.26
CA HIS A 81 6.93 -5.56 -4.78
C HIS A 81 6.80 -6.62 -3.69
N ARG A 82 6.40 -7.83 -4.12
CA ARG A 82 6.33 -9.03 -3.29
C ARG A 82 6.95 -10.19 -4.04
N GLN A 83 7.99 -10.79 -3.48
CA GLN A 83 8.73 -11.85 -4.13
C GLN A 83 8.85 -13.05 -3.20
N ARG A 84 8.56 -14.24 -3.71
CA ARG A 84 8.75 -15.49 -2.98
C ARG A 84 9.58 -16.45 -3.85
N PRO A 85 10.91 -16.26 -3.90
CA PRO A 85 11.79 -17.10 -4.71
C PRO A 85 11.63 -18.57 -4.31
N ALA A 86 11.62 -19.48 -5.29
CA ALA A 86 11.53 -20.91 -5.04
C ALA A 86 12.70 -21.44 -4.19
N THR A 87 13.85 -20.76 -4.23
CA THR A 87 15.09 -21.10 -3.54
C THR A 87 15.18 -20.58 -2.11
N ALA A 88 14.26 -19.72 -1.66
CA ALA A 88 14.35 -19.05 -0.36
C ALA A 88 13.62 -19.81 0.76
N GLU A 89 13.48 -21.14 0.66
CA GLU A 89 12.80 -22.00 1.65
C GLU A 89 11.42 -21.48 2.08
N GLY A 90 10.71 -20.80 1.17
CA GLY A 90 9.39 -20.25 1.43
C GLY A 90 9.36 -18.89 2.14
N VAL A 91 10.51 -18.26 2.40
CA VAL A 91 10.63 -16.85 2.83
C VAL A 91 10.10 -15.93 1.72
N THR A 92 9.39 -14.88 2.13
CA THR A 92 8.87 -13.85 1.20
C THR A 92 9.56 -12.53 1.47
N PHE A 93 9.97 -11.84 0.42
CA PHE A 93 10.52 -10.49 0.47
C PHE A 93 9.46 -9.49 0.04
N LEU A 94 9.31 -8.41 0.79
CA LEU A 94 8.51 -7.26 0.40
C LEU A 94 9.44 -6.07 0.22
N SER A 95 9.16 -5.23 -0.76
CA SER A 95 9.78 -3.91 -0.85
C SER A 95 8.76 -2.88 -0.39
N LEU A 96 9.14 -2.12 0.65
CA LEU A 96 8.33 -1.10 1.28
C LEU A 96 8.92 0.26 0.96
N GLU A 97 8.09 1.21 0.55
CA GLU A 97 8.52 2.54 0.12
C GLU A 97 7.79 3.63 0.89
N ASP A 98 8.56 4.61 1.36
CA ASP A 98 8.07 5.86 1.92
C ASP A 98 8.75 7.04 1.20
N GLU A 99 8.46 8.26 1.62
CA GLU A 99 9.00 9.47 0.99
C GLU A 99 10.51 9.65 1.14
N THR A 100 11.16 8.80 1.93
CA THR A 100 12.60 8.84 2.17
C THR A 100 13.33 7.72 1.44
N GLY A 101 12.62 6.80 0.79
CA GLY A 101 13.17 5.75 -0.06
C GLY A 101 12.54 4.38 0.16
N MET A 102 13.28 3.34 -0.24
CA MET A 102 12.81 1.95 -0.23
C MET A 102 13.60 1.07 0.75
N THR A 103 12.90 0.23 1.50
CA THR A 103 13.50 -0.77 2.40
C THR A 103 12.98 -2.17 2.08
N ASN A 104 13.83 -3.17 2.34
CA ASN A 104 13.49 -4.56 2.13
C ASN A 104 13.01 -5.19 3.43
N ILE A 105 11.84 -5.81 3.37
CA ILE A 105 11.21 -6.51 4.48
C ILE A 105 11.32 -8.01 4.23
N VAL A 106 11.88 -8.73 5.20
CA VAL A 106 11.98 -10.19 5.17
C VAL A 106 10.85 -10.77 5.99
N CYS A 107 9.98 -11.54 5.33
CA CYS A 107 8.87 -12.24 5.95
C CYS A 107 9.17 -13.73 6.04
N SER A 108 9.38 -14.23 7.27
CA SER A 108 9.55 -15.65 7.53
C SER A 108 8.30 -16.45 7.14
N VAL A 109 8.45 -17.75 6.95
CA VAL A 109 7.33 -18.67 6.63
C VAL A 109 6.23 -18.57 7.69
N GLY A 110 6.60 -18.52 8.97
CA GLY A 110 5.65 -18.40 10.08
C GLY A 110 4.92 -17.06 10.10
N LEU A 111 5.63 -15.96 9.84
CA LEU A 111 5.00 -14.64 9.72
C LEU A 111 4.04 -14.59 8.55
N TRP A 112 4.47 -15.09 7.38
CA TRP A 112 3.62 -15.14 6.19
C TRP A 112 2.35 -15.94 6.47
N ALA A 113 2.47 -17.14 7.04
CA ALA A 113 1.30 -17.97 7.36
C ALA A 113 0.32 -17.24 8.30
N ARG A 114 0.83 -16.52 9.30
CA ARG A 114 0.02 -15.79 10.28
C ARG A 114 -0.65 -14.53 9.71
N TYR A 115 0.06 -13.75 8.91
CA TYR A 115 -0.40 -12.44 8.44
C TYR A 115 -0.77 -12.41 6.94
N ARG A 116 -0.87 -13.58 6.29
CA ARG A 116 -1.13 -13.71 4.84
C ARG A 116 -2.24 -12.79 4.34
N PRO A 117 -3.44 -12.69 4.97
CA PRO A 117 -4.51 -11.84 4.46
C PRO A 117 -4.10 -10.36 4.38
N VAL A 118 -3.37 -9.87 5.40
CA VAL A 118 -2.94 -8.47 5.48
C VAL A 118 -1.78 -8.22 4.53
N VAL A 119 -0.74 -9.06 4.57
CA VAL A 119 0.48 -8.90 3.78
C VAL A 119 0.19 -9.00 2.28
N SER A 120 -0.68 -9.93 1.86
CA SER A 120 -0.96 -10.18 0.44
C SER A 120 -1.86 -9.13 -0.19
N ALA A 121 -2.84 -8.59 0.55
CA ALA A 121 -3.89 -7.76 -0.05
C ALA A 121 -3.73 -6.25 0.19
N SER A 122 -2.90 -5.83 1.16
CA SER A 122 -2.86 -4.41 1.55
C SER A 122 -1.84 -3.62 0.70
N PRO A 123 -2.22 -2.48 0.10
CA PRO A 123 -1.30 -1.66 -0.68
C PRO A 123 -0.27 -0.94 0.17
N ALA A 124 -0.55 -0.73 1.47
CA ALA A 124 0.36 -0.10 2.41
C ALA A 124 0.33 -0.84 3.76
N LEU A 125 1.47 -0.90 4.42
CA LEU A 125 1.69 -1.69 5.63
C LEU A 125 2.44 -0.89 6.68
N ILE A 126 2.23 -1.25 7.95
CA ILE A 126 3.12 -0.95 9.07
C ILE A 126 3.73 -2.29 9.50
N ILE A 127 5.05 -2.34 9.53
CA ILE A 127 5.82 -3.54 9.84
C ILE A 127 6.61 -3.26 11.10
N ARG A 128 6.44 -4.11 12.11
CA ARG A 128 7.39 -4.20 13.22
C ARG A 128 8.36 -5.33 12.93
N GLY A 129 9.63 -5.10 13.18
CA GLY A 129 10.65 -6.11 12.99
C GLY A 129 12.00 -5.72 13.56
N THR A 130 12.99 -6.57 13.30
CA THR A 130 14.37 -6.38 13.72
C THR A 130 15.20 -5.90 12.53
N VAL A 131 15.99 -4.86 12.72
CA VAL A 131 16.93 -4.36 11.72
C VAL A 131 18.04 -5.40 11.51
N GLU A 132 18.29 -5.73 10.24
CA GLU A 132 19.44 -6.52 9.80
C GLU A 132 20.23 -5.71 8.78
N ASN A 133 21.45 -5.32 9.16
CA ASN A 133 22.41 -4.64 8.31
C ASN A 133 23.39 -5.67 7.73
N ARG A 134 23.01 -6.31 6.62
CA ARG A 134 23.91 -7.21 5.88
C ARG A 134 24.51 -6.46 4.71
N SER A 135 25.84 -6.32 4.72
CA SER A 135 26.62 -5.92 3.56
C SER A 135 26.21 -4.58 2.91
N GLY A 136 25.78 -3.61 3.72
CA GLY A 136 25.46 -2.25 3.27
C GLY A 136 24.02 -2.01 2.81
N ALA A 137 23.16 -3.03 2.81
CA ALA A 137 21.72 -2.86 2.59
C ALA A 137 20.96 -3.12 3.89
N VAL A 138 20.23 -2.12 4.39
CA VAL A 138 19.43 -2.26 5.60
C VAL A 138 18.11 -2.94 5.26
N SER A 139 17.84 -4.06 5.94
CA SER A 139 16.60 -4.81 5.82
C SER A 139 15.94 -4.96 7.18
N VAL A 140 14.64 -5.26 7.20
CA VAL A 140 13.89 -5.50 8.43
C VAL A 140 13.29 -6.90 8.39
N VAL A 141 13.66 -7.75 9.34
CA VAL A 141 13.01 -9.05 9.55
C VAL A 141 11.72 -8.82 10.31
N ALA A 142 10.60 -9.00 9.62
CA ALA A 142 9.29 -8.74 10.19
C ALA A 142 8.95 -9.75 11.30
N ASP A 143 8.23 -9.26 12.31
CA ASP A 143 7.62 -10.08 13.36
C ASP A 143 6.12 -9.77 13.57
N LYS A 144 5.65 -8.58 13.16
CA LYS A 144 4.25 -8.17 13.18
C LYS A 144 3.94 -7.29 11.97
N VAL A 145 2.74 -7.48 11.43
CA VAL A 145 2.25 -6.73 10.27
C VAL A 145 0.88 -6.14 10.58
N GLU A 146 0.70 -4.87 10.26
CA GLU A 146 -0.56 -4.15 10.32
C GLU A 146 -0.84 -3.49 8.97
N ARG A 147 -2.11 -3.32 8.63
CA ARG A 147 -2.51 -2.53 7.46
C ARG A 147 -2.34 -1.05 7.78
N LEU A 148 -1.66 -0.31 6.90
CA LEU A 148 -1.69 1.15 6.95
C LEU A 148 -2.97 1.63 6.24
N HIS A 149 -3.91 2.16 7.01
CA HIS A 149 -5.13 2.76 6.46
C HIS A 149 -4.85 4.20 6.05
N LEU A 150 -4.44 4.40 4.79
CA LEU A 150 -4.09 5.74 4.27
C LEU A 150 -5.21 6.77 4.46
N GLY A 151 -6.48 6.39 4.24
CA GLY A 151 -7.62 7.28 4.48
C GLY A 151 -7.83 7.69 5.95
N LEU A 152 -7.48 6.83 6.91
CA LEU A 152 -7.54 7.15 8.35
C LEU A 152 -6.34 7.98 8.80
N ALA A 153 -5.18 7.80 8.17
CA ALA A 153 -3.99 8.57 8.46
C ALA A 153 -4.11 10.03 7.96
N ILE A 154 -4.75 10.24 6.80
CA ILE A 154 -5.04 11.57 6.25
C ILE A 154 -6.16 12.28 7.03
N GLY A 155 -7.16 11.53 7.53
CA GLY A 155 -8.34 12.08 8.21
C GLY A 155 -8.14 12.55 9.66
N ARG A 156 -7.06 12.15 10.34
CA ARG A 156 -6.80 12.57 11.73
C ARG A 156 -6.23 14.00 11.87
N SER A 157 -5.87 14.64 10.76
CA SER A 157 -5.27 15.99 10.76
C SER A 157 -6.30 17.11 10.60
N ARG A 158 -7.59 16.79 10.45
CA ARG A 158 -8.65 17.79 10.18
C ARG A 158 -9.84 17.65 11.11
N ASP A 159 -9.57 17.68 12.41
CA ASP A 159 -10.61 17.82 13.42
C ASP A 159 -10.85 19.31 13.74
N PHE A 160 -11.97 19.79 13.19
CA PHE A 160 -12.98 20.71 13.76
C PHE A 160 -12.60 22.13 14.22
N ARG A 161 -13.09 23.12 13.46
CA ARG A 161 -13.75 24.31 14.01
C ARG A 161 -14.95 24.70 13.14
#